data_AF-A0A2T3KJQ9-F1
#
_entry.id   AF-A0A2T3KJQ9-F1
#
_cell.length_a   1.000
_cell.length_b   1.000
_cell.length_c   1.000
_cell.angle_alpha   90.00
_cell.angle_beta   90.00
_cell.angle_gamma   90.00
#
_symmetry.space_group_name_H-M   'P 1'
#
loop_
_entity.id
_entity.type
_entity.pdbx_description
1 polymer ?
#
loop_
_entity_poly.entity_id
_entity_poly.type
_entity_poly.pdbx_seq_one_letter_code
_entity_poly.pdbx_strand_id
1 'polypeptide(L)'
;MLDVCNFNPETVVLAHLPSTTHGMAYKSDDIWAVDCCSSCHDVLDGRVAFEWLAGEKEQYILAALHTTLMRRIRDNILVIQ
;
A
#
# COMPACT_ATOMS: atom_id res chain seq x y z
N MET A 1 0.63 -4.09 10.54
CA MET A 1 1.70 -5.04 10.13
C MET A 1 2.91 -4.92 11.04
N LEU A 2 2.73 -4.95 12.37
CA LEU A 2 3.86 -4.90 13.30
C LEU A 2 4.76 -6.14 13.17
N ASP A 3 4.17 -7.31 12.89
CA ASP A 3 4.90 -8.58 12.74
C ASP A 3 5.39 -8.88 11.32
N VAL A 4 5.11 -7.99 10.35
CA VAL A 4 5.52 -8.13 8.94
C VAL A 4 6.48 -7.02 8.52
N CYS A 5 6.32 -5.81 9.06
CA CYS A 5 7.12 -4.66 8.68
C CYS A 5 8.59 -4.89 9.05
N ASN A 6 9.49 -4.72 8.08
CA ASN A 6 10.93 -4.81 8.33
C ASN A 6 11.53 -3.48 8.81
N PHE A 7 10.74 -2.40 8.86
CA PHE A 7 11.14 -1.05 9.27
C PHE A 7 12.34 -0.45 8.52
N ASN A 8 12.70 -0.99 7.36
CA ASN A 8 13.80 -0.48 6.55
C ASN A 8 13.28 0.51 5.48
N PRO A 9 13.53 1.83 5.63
CA PRO A 9 13.06 2.85 4.69
C PRO A 9 13.67 2.70 3.29
N GLU A 10 14.85 2.09 3.15
CA GLU A 10 15.50 1.89 1.85
C GLU A 10 14.73 0.91 0.96
N THR A 11 13.85 0.10 1.55
CA THR A 11 13.02 -0.89 0.83
C THR A 11 11.61 -0.39 0.56
N VAL A 12 11.31 0.87 0.89
CA VAL A 12 9.97 1.43 0.69
C VAL A 12 9.72 1.64 -0.79
N VAL A 13 8.62 1.07 -1.26
CA VAL A 13 8.13 1.22 -2.63
C VAL A 13 6.67 1.68 -2.62
N LEU A 14 6.22 2.24 -3.75
CA LEU A 14 4.82 2.50 -4.00
C LEU A 14 4.15 1.22 -4.50
N ALA A 15 3.42 0.54 -3.61
CA ALA A 15 2.73 -0.71 -3.90
C ALA A 15 1.28 -0.44 -4.33
N HIS A 16 0.94 -0.79 -5.57
CA HIS A 16 -0.40 -0.61 -6.13
C HIS A 16 -1.41 -1.58 -5.50
N LEU A 17 -2.57 -1.05 -5.10
CA LEU A 17 -3.65 -1.83 -4.50
C LEU A 17 -4.57 -2.40 -5.59
N PRO A 18 -5.29 -3.51 -5.35
CA PRO A 18 -6.28 -4.02 -6.30
C PRO A 18 -7.36 -2.97 -6.61
N SER A 19 -7.63 -2.72 -7.88
CA SER A 19 -8.65 -1.76 -8.37
C SER A 19 -9.41 -2.33 -9.58
N THR A 20 -10.46 -1.63 -10.00
CA THR A 20 -11.16 -1.95 -11.27
C THR A 20 -10.31 -1.68 -12.51
N THR A 21 -9.30 -0.82 -12.39
CA THR A 21 -8.30 -0.55 -13.42
C THR A 21 -7.15 -1.57 -13.41
N HIS A 22 -7.06 -2.42 -12.39
CA HIS A 22 -6.02 -3.43 -12.23
C HIS A 22 -6.21 -4.59 -13.22
N GLY A 23 -5.15 -5.00 -13.91
CA GLY A 23 -5.21 -6.07 -14.89
C GLY A 23 -3.85 -6.73 -15.16
N MET A 24 -3.84 -7.78 -16.00
CA MET A 24 -2.61 -8.42 -16.44
C MET A 24 -1.68 -7.39 -17.10
N ALA A 25 -0.51 -7.17 -16.49
CA ALA A 25 0.49 -6.17 -16.88
C ALA A 25 0.08 -4.69 -16.71
N TYR A 26 -1.01 -4.39 -16.00
CA TYR A 26 -1.44 -3.01 -15.72
C TYR A 26 -1.54 -2.74 -14.22
N LYS A 27 -0.70 -1.82 -13.76
CA LYS A 27 -0.73 -1.32 -12.37
C LYS A 27 -1.92 -0.38 -12.20
N SER A 28 -2.52 -0.38 -11.02
CA SER A 28 -3.57 0.57 -10.68
C SER A 28 -3.04 2.01 -10.69
N ASP A 29 -3.94 3.00 -10.60
CA ASP A 29 -3.55 4.40 -10.57
C ASP A 29 -2.69 4.70 -9.32
N ASP A 30 -1.72 5.61 -9.42
CA ASP A 30 -0.79 5.92 -8.32
C ASP A 30 -1.48 6.52 -7.08
N ILE A 31 -2.69 7.07 -7.26
CA ILE A 31 -3.55 7.50 -6.15
C ILE A 31 -4.14 6.32 -5.36
N TRP A 32 -4.12 5.13 -5.95
CA TRP A 32 -4.60 3.87 -5.38
C TRP A 32 -3.43 2.93 -5.08
N ALA A 33 -2.48 3.44 -4.33
CA ALA A 33 -1.27 2.75 -3.92
C ALA A 33 -0.85 3.16 -2.51
N VAL A 34 0.03 2.36 -1.88
CA VAL A 34 0.53 2.61 -0.51
C VAL A 34 2.05 2.60 -0.48
N ASP A 35 2.65 3.45 0.36
CA ASP A 35 4.05 3.29 0.74
C ASP A 35 4.21 2.10 1.67
N CYS A 36 4.99 1.11 1.28
CA CYS A 36 5.34 0.02 2.17
C CYS A 36 6.74 -0.55 1.91
N CYS A 37 7.37 -1.06 2.97
CA CYS A 37 8.61 -1.81 2.86
C CYS A 37 8.41 -3.12 2.07
N SER A 38 9.49 -3.72 1.58
CA SER A 38 9.44 -4.95 0.80
C SER A 38 8.68 -6.09 1.49
N SER A 39 8.88 -6.29 2.80
CA SER A 39 8.21 -7.37 3.54
C SER A 39 6.69 -7.17 3.64
N CYS A 40 6.24 -5.92 3.85
CA CYS A 40 4.82 -5.60 3.82
C CYS A 40 4.24 -5.78 2.41
N HIS A 41 4.99 -5.36 1.39
CA HIS A 41 4.58 -5.48 -0.01
C HIS A 41 4.34 -6.95 -0.41
N ASP A 42 5.27 -7.84 -0.07
CA ASP A 42 5.15 -9.27 -0.39
C ASP A 42 3.89 -9.90 0.21
N VAL A 43 3.51 -9.51 1.41
CA VAL A 43 2.28 -9.98 2.07
C VAL A 43 1.03 -9.36 1.47
N LEU A 44 1.05 -8.06 1.13
CA LEU A 44 -0.09 -7.39 0.48
C LEU A 44 -0.41 -8.00 -0.89
N ASP A 45 0.63 -8.26 -1.68
CA ASP A 45 0.57 -8.92 -2.99
C ASP A 45 0.17 -10.41 -2.90
N GLY A 46 0.22 -11.01 -1.70
CA GLY A 46 -0.01 -12.43 -1.51
C GLY A 46 1.13 -13.33 -2.01
N ARG A 47 2.34 -12.78 -2.18
CA ARG A 47 3.57 -13.56 -2.46
C ARG A 47 4.02 -14.36 -1.25
N VAL A 48 3.78 -13.81 -0.06
CA VAL A 48 3.98 -14.47 1.24
C VAL A 48 2.62 -14.65 1.90
N ALA A 49 2.33 -15.88 2.32
CA ALA A 49 1.11 -16.19 3.05
C ALA A 49 1.08 -15.46 4.40
N PHE A 50 -0.07 -14.88 4.73
CA PHE A 50 -0.32 -14.24 6.01
C PHE A 50 -1.77 -14.50 6.41
N GLU A 51 -1.96 -14.90 7.66
CA GLU A 51 -3.28 -15.17 8.23
C GLU A 51 -3.91 -13.85 8.68
N TRP A 52 -4.87 -13.37 7.90
CA TRP A 52 -5.63 -12.17 8.21
C TRP A 52 -6.85 -12.49 9.06
N LEU A 53 -7.09 -11.69 10.09
CA LEU A 53 -8.42 -11.64 10.70
C LEU A 53 -9.43 -11.03 9.73
N ALA A 54 -10.72 -11.34 9.91
CA ALA A 54 -11.77 -10.81 9.05
C ALA A 54 -11.76 -9.26 9.04
N GLY A 55 -11.54 -8.67 7.86
CA GLY A 55 -11.47 -7.22 7.66
C GLY A 55 -10.13 -6.57 8.01
N GLU A 56 -9.16 -7.32 8.52
CA GLU A 56 -7.87 -6.77 8.97
C GLU A 56 -7.04 -6.24 7.79
N LYS A 57 -7.02 -6.98 6.68
CA LYS A 57 -6.29 -6.57 5.47
C LYS A 57 -6.78 -5.22 4.96
N GLU A 58 -8.09 -5.05 4.88
CA GLU A 58 -8.76 -3.84 4.42
C GLU A 58 -8.47 -2.66 5.37
N GLN A 59 -8.52 -2.88 6.68
CA GLN A 59 -8.19 -1.85 7.68
C GLN A 59 -6.75 -1.33 7.50
N TYR A 60 -5.77 -2.23 7.35
CA TYR A 60 -4.39 -1.82 7.12
C TYR A 60 -4.20 -1.08 5.80
N ILE A 61 -4.82 -1.58 4.72
CA ILE A 61 -4.77 -0.95 3.41
C ILE A 61 -5.34 0.47 3.48
N LEU A 62 -6.52 0.66 4.07
CA LEU A 62 -7.16 1.98 4.15
C LEU A 62 -6.35 2.95 5.02
N ALA A 63 -5.80 2.49 6.14
CA ALA A 63 -4.94 3.31 7.00
C ALA A 63 -3.64 3.73 6.29
N ALA A 64 -3.01 2.80 5.56
CA ALA A 64 -1.81 3.06 4.78
C ALA A 64 -2.08 3.98 3.59
N LEU A 65 -3.21 3.80 2.89
CA LEU A 65 -3.64 4.65 1.79
C LEU A 65 -3.88 6.09 2.26
N HIS A 66 -4.64 6.28 3.34
CA HIS A 66 -4.84 7.58 3.95
C HIS A 66 -3.50 8.25 4.30
N THR A 67 -2.61 7.52 4.95
CA THR A 67 -1.28 8.04 5.32
C THR A 67 -0.46 8.44 4.08
N THR A 68 -0.48 7.60 3.06
CA THR A 68 0.22 7.80 1.78
C THR A 68 -0.30 9.07 1.11
N LEU A 69 -1.60 9.17 0.87
CA LEU A 69 -2.22 10.35 0.24
C LEU A 69 -2.00 11.64 1.03
N MET A 70 -2.12 11.60 2.36
CA MET A 70 -1.88 12.76 3.20
C MET A 70 -0.43 13.23 3.19
N ARG A 71 0.55 12.35 2.93
CA ARG A 71 1.93 12.77 2.67
C ARG A 71 2.03 13.50 1.33
N ARG A 72 1.39 12.98 0.27
CA ARG A 72 1.42 13.61 -1.07
C ARG A 72 0.81 14.99 -1.07
N ILE A 73 -0.27 15.18 -0.31
CA ILE A 73 -0.87 16.51 -0.12
C ILE A 73 0.11 17.44 0.60
N ARG A 74 0.72 16.98 1.71
CA ARG A 74 1.70 17.77 2.48
C ARG A 74 2.93 18.15 1.66
N ASP A 75 3.37 17.25 0.79
CA ASP A 75 4.54 17.43 -0.06
C ASP A 75 4.20 18.20 -1.37
N ASN A 76 2.95 18.65 -1.54
CA ASN A 76 2.43 19.32 -2.74
C ASN A 76 2.55 18.48 -4.04
N ILE A 77 2.58 17.15 -3.91
CA ILE A 77 2.54 16.20 -5.04
C ILE A 77 1.09 16.02 -5.52
N LEU A 78 0.11 16.07 -4.61
CA LEU A 78 -1.31 15.95 -4.91
C LEU A 78 -2.06 17.20 -4.41
N VAL A 79 -2.92 17.76 -5.25
CA VAL A 79 -3.75 18.93 -4.93
C VAL A 79 -5.22 18.54 -5.09
N ILE A 80 -6.03 18.83 -4.06
CA ILE A 80 -7.48 18.71 -4.12
C ILE A 80 -8.03 20.08 -4.54
N GLN A 81 -8.85 20.10 -5.60
CA GLN A 81 -9.49 21.30 -6.12
C GLN A 81 -10.88 21.52 -5.54
#